data_AF-A0A3N4RYL7-F1
#
_entry.id   AF-A0A3N4RYL7-F1
#
_cell.length_a   1.000
_cell.length_b   1.000
_cell.length_c   1.000
_cell.angle_alpha   90.00
_cell.angle_beta   90.00
_cell.angle_gamma   90.00
#
_symmetry.space_group_name_H-M   'P 1'
#
loop_
_entity.id
_entity.type
_entity.pdbx_description
1 polymer ?
#
loop_
_entity_poly.entity_id
_entity_poly.type
_entity_poly.pdbx_seq_one_letter_code
_entity_poly.pdbx_strand_id
1 'polypeptide(L)'
;MPISNPRITGHAFLAELYEDDYFPGRVVDRGRAILVRLCERIEAESPADLPTLYALTHAATEEFNALEAEFEAAGSEIETVAREEIGGDFWVIARAYGFEDAEPEELIAPREW
;
A
#
# COMPACT_ATOMS: atom_id res chain seq x y z
N MET A 1 9.43 -13.49 1.44
CA MET A 1 10.16 -14.16 0.33
C MET A 1 10.26 -13.13 -0.77
N PRO A 2 11.38 -13.02 -1.53
CA PRO A 2 11.45 -12.00 -2.57
C PRO A 2 10.26 -12.13 -3.53
N ILE A 3 9.58 -11.01 -3.77
CA ILE A 3 8.41 -10.91 -4.66
C ILE A 3 8.78 -11.46 -6.04
N SER A 4 7.96 -12.34 -6.58
CA SER A 4 8.18 -13.00 -7.87
C SER A 4 7.39 -12.38 -9.02
N ASN A 5 6.31 -11.64 -8.73
CA ASN A 5 5.47 -11.02 -9.75
C ASN A 5 6.24 -9.91 -10.51
N PRO A 6 6.48 -10.06 -11.83
CA PRO A 6 7.29 -9.10 -12.60
C PRO A 6 6.67 -7.70 -12.64
N ARG A 7 5.33 -7.59 -12.63
CA ARG A 7 4.64 -6.30 -12.59
C ARG A 7 4.95 -5.53 -11.30
N ILE A 8 5.08 -6.25 -10.17
CA ILE A 8 5.41 -5.66 -8.88
C ILE A 8 6.90 -5.38 -8.74
N THR A 9 7.78 -6.29 -9.19
CA THR A 9 9.22 -6.10 -9.03
C THR A 9 9.78 -4.85 -9.76
N GLY A 10 9.09 -4.40 -10.81
CA GLY A 10 9.44 -3.17 -11.54
C GLY A 10 8.63 -1.94 -11.14
N HIS A 11 7.68 -2.07 -10.20
CA HIS A 11 6.83 -0.96 -9.77
C HIS A 11 7.52 -0.12 -8.70
N ALA A 12 7.54 1.20 -8.90
CA ALA A 12 8.08 2.15 -7.94
C ALA A 12 6.97 2.58 -6.97
N PHE A 13 6.84 1.86 -5.85
CA PHE A 13 5.87 2.19 -4.81
C PHE A 13 6.15 3.56 -4.19
N LEU A 14 5.07 4.32 -3.95
CA LEU A 14 5.07 5.64 -3.32
C LEU A 14 6.00 6.64 -4.02
N ALA A 15 6.12 6.57 -5.34
CA ALA A 15 7.08 7.35 -6.12
C ALA A 15 6.87 8.85 -5.91
N GLU A 16 5.62 9.31 -5.94
CA GLU A 16 5.30 10.74 -5.77
C GLU A 16 5.73 11.26 -4.38
N LEU A 17 5.63 10.43 -3.34
CA LEU A 17 6.03 10.80 -1.98
C LEU A 17 7.55 10.88 -1.83
N TYR A 18 8.32 10.14 -2.63
CA TYR A 18 9.78 10.29 -2.65
C TYR A 18 10.25 11.53 -3.41
N GLU A 19 9.41 12.08 -4.29
CA GLU A 19 9.74 13.27 -5.09
C GLU A 19 9.40 14.59 -4.40
N ASP A 20 8.61 14.54 -3.32
CA ASP A 20 8.21 15.71 -2.53
C ASP A 20 8.88 15.75 -1.15
N ASP A 21 9.65 16.80 -0.89
CA ASP A 21 10.38 17.05 0.36
C ASP A 21 9.45 17.21 1.58
N TYR A 22 8.13 17.41 1.37
CA TYR A 22 7.14 17.40 2.45
C TYR A 22 7.09 16.02 3.13
N PHE A 23 7.24 14.92 2.38
CA PHE A 23 7.17 13.59 2.95
C PHE A 23 8.55 13.12 3.42
N PRO A 24 8.69 12.79 4.72
CA PRO A 24 9.95 12.32 5.27
C PRO A 24 10.28 10.94 4.71
N GLY A 25 11.29 10.84 3.83
CA GLY A 25 11.68 9.59 3.17
C GLY A 25 11.83 8.37 4.10
N ARG A 26 12.31 8.56 5.34
CA ARG A 26 12.41 7.50 6.36
C ARG A 26 11.07 6.88 6.78
N VAL A 27 9.97 7.64 6.69
CA VAL A 27 8.60 7.21 6.99
C VAL A 27 7.98 6.62 5.72
N VAL A 28 8.24 7.24 4.57
CA VAL A 28 7.85 6.69 3.25
C VAL A 28 8.46 5.29 3.03
N ASP A 29 9.70 5.06 3.47
CA ASP A 29 10.36 3.73 3.48
C ASP A 29 9.54 2.68 4.24
N ARG A 30 8.88 3.07 5.34
CA ARG A 30 8.02 2.16 6.13
C ARG A 30 6.72 1.86 5.40
N GLY A 31 6.11 2.87 4.78
CA GLY A 31 4.95 2.70 3.89
C GLY A 31 5.26 1.73 2.75
N ARG A 32 6.39 1.92 2.07
CA ARG A 32 6.88 1.00 1.04
C ARG A 32 7.08 -0.42 1.59
N ALA A 33 7.63 -0.56 2.80
CA ALA A 33 7.80 -1.86 3.42
C ALA A 33 6.47 -2.57 3.72
N ILE A 34 5.40 -1.83 4.06
CA ILE A 34 4.04 -2.36 4.21
C ILE A 34 3.55 -2.94 2.87
N LEU A 35 3.66 -2.17 1.78
CA LEU A 35 3.23 -2.60 0.44
C LEU A 35 4.02 -3.82 -0.06
N VAL A 36 5.33 -3.86 0.20
CA VAL A 36 6.17 -5.03 -0.11
C VAL A 36 5.70 -6.25 0.67
N ARG A 37 5.46 -6.13 1.98
CA ARG A 37 4.94 -7.25 2.80
C ARG A 37 3.56 -7.72 2.33
N LEU A 38 2.68 -6.80 1.93
CA LEU A 38 1.39 -7.14 1.35
C LEU A 38 1.56 -8.04 0.11
N CYS A 39 2.45 -7.67 -0.81
CA CYS A 39 2.76 -8.48 -2.00
C CYS A 39 3.33 -9.85 -1.62
N GLU A 40 4.28 -9.91 -0.68
CA GLU A 40 4.83 -11.18 -0.19
C GLU A 40 3.75 -12.09 0.40
N ARG A 41 2.79 -11.52 1.15
CA ARG A 41 1.66 -12.24 1.72
C ARG A 41 0.68 -12.74 0.66
N ILE A 42 0.34 -11.91 -0.32
CA ILE A 42 -0.52 -12.32 -1.44
C ILE A 42 0.11 -13.52 -2.18
N GLU A 43 1.42 -13.50 -2.44
CA GLU A 43 2.09 -14.63 -3.09
C GLU A 43 2.13 -15.88 -2.20
N ALA A 44 2.39 -15.73 -0.91
CA ALA A 44 2.47 -16.85 0.02
C ALA A 44 1.10 -17.49 0.31
N GLU A 45 0.07 -16.66 0.45
CA GLU A 45 -1.28 -17.08 0.83
C GLU A 45 -2.14 -17.42 -0.39
N SER A 46 -1.83 -16.87 -1.57
CA SER A 46 -2.54 -17.08 -2.84
C SER A 46 -4.07 -16.95 -2.69
N PRO A 47 -4.59 -15.75 -2.34
CA PRO A 47 -6.02 -15.54 -2.14
C PRO A 47 -6.82 -15.99 -3.38
N ALA A 48 -7.96 -16.64 -3.15
CA ALA A 48 -8.77 -17.23 -4.22
C ALA A 48 -9.90 -16.30 -4.70
N ASP A 49 -10.20 -15.25 -3.92
CA ASP A 49 -11.34 -14.36 -4.14
C ASP A 49 -11.10 -12.96 -3.54
N LEU A 50 -12.01 -12.03 -3.85
CA LEU A 50 -11.93 -10.66 -3.36
C LEU A 50 -12.01 -10.56 -1.82
N PRO A 51 -12.90 -11.28 -1.10
CA PRO A 51 -12.91 -11.23 0.35
C PRO A 51 -11.58 -11.63 1.00
N THR A 52 -10.92 -12.66 0.49
CA THR A 52 -9.61 -13.08 1.01
C THR A 52 -8.50 -12.09 0.65
N LEU A 53 -8.55 -11.45 -0.52
CA LEU A 53 -7.68 -10.31 -0.85
C LEU A 53 -7.90 -9.13 0.11
N TYR A 54 -9.16 -8.73 0.33
CA TYR A 54 -9.51 -7.58 1.15
C TYR A 54 -9.06 -7.74 2.59
N ALA A 55 -9.13 -8.95 3.16
CA ALA A 55 -8.56 -9.21 4.47
C ALA A 55 -7.05 -8.90 4.55
N LEU A 56 -6.29 -9.14 3.47
CA LEU A 56 -4.86 -8.81 3.42
C LEU A 56 -4.64 -7.30 3.25
N THR A 57 -5.43 -6.66 2.39
CA THR A 57 -5.27 -5.22 2.11
C THR A 57 -5.75 -4.36 3.27
N HIS A 58 -6.79 -4.80 3.99
CA HIS A 58 -7.27 -4.15 5.21
C HIS A 58 -6.22 -4.18 6.31
N ALA A 59 -5.56 -5.31 6.52
CA ALA A 59 -4.46 -5.40 7.48
C ALA A 59 -3.31 -4.44 7.11
N ALA A 60 -2.94 -4.34 5.83
CA ALA A 60 -1.94 -3.38 5.39
C ALA A 60 -2.40 -1.92 5.55
N THR A 61 -3.69 -1.65 5.35
CA THR A 61 -4.28 -0.31 5.55
C THR A 61 -4.25 0.10 7.02
N GLU A 62 -4.54 -0.82 7.95
CA GLU A 62 -4.40 -0.58 9.38
C GLU A 62 -2.95 -0.26 9.78
N GLU A 63 -1.96 -0.89 9.13
CA GLU A 63 -0.55 -0.53 9.31
C GLU A 63 -0.24 0.89 8.82
N PHE A 64 -0.89 1.36 7.74
CA PHE A 64 -0.79 2.75 7.30
C PHE A 64 -1.47 3.73 8.27
N ASN A 65 -2.61 3.38 8.86
CA ASN A 65 -3.24 4.21 9.90
C ASN A 65 -2.29 4.42 11.08
N ALA A 66 -1.57 3.36 11.50
CA ALA A 66 -0.56 3.48 12.54
C ALA A 66 0.65 4.34 12.13
N LEU A 67 0.94 4.41 10.83
CA LEU A 67 2.04 5.20 10.27
C LEU A 67 1.74 6.71 10.26
N GLU A 68 0.46 7.12 10.29
CA GLU A 68 0.05 8.53 10.35
C GLU A 68 0.77 9.28 11.48
N ALA A 69 0.78 8.71 12.69
CA ALA A 69 1.42 9.31 13.85
C ALA A 69 2.93 9.54 13.64
N GLU A 70 3.59 8.74 12.79
CA GLU A 70 5.00 8.94 12.45
C GLU A 70 5.22 10.04 11.42
N PHE A 71 4.30 10.20 10.47
CA PHE A 71 4.27 11.36 9.57
C PHE A 71 4.07 12.64 10.38
N GLU A 72 3.06 12.67 11.28
CA GLU A 72 2.77 13.82 12.15
C GLU A 72 3.98 14.20 13.01
N ALA A 73 4.62 13.21 13.66
CA ALA A 73 5.81 13.42 14.48
C ALA A 73 7.01 13.95 13.68
N ALA A 74 7.00 13.77 12.35
CA ALA A 74 8.00 14.27 11.43
C ALA A 74 7.59 15.59 10.74
N GLY A 75 6.42 16.16 11.05
CA GLY A 75 5.93 17.42 10.47
C GLY A 75 5.25 17.26 9.11
N SER A 76 4.78 16.04 8.81
CA SER A 76 4.06 15.65 7.59
C SER A 76 2.71 15.03 7.98
N GLU A 77 1.87 14.69 7.02
CA GLU A 77 0.62 13.94 7.24
C GLU A 77 0.33 13.03 6.03
N ILE A 78 -0.57 12.05 6.14
CA ILE A 78 -1.13 11.36 4.97
C ILE A 78 -2.24 12.24 4.37
N GLU A 79 -1.83 13.32 3.71
CA GLU A 79 -2.74 14.23 2.99
C GLU A 79 -3.14 13.70 1.61
N THR A 80 -3.90 14.47 0.84
CA THR A 80 -4.49 14.06 -0.45
C THR A 80 -3.51 13.36 -1.41
N VAL A 81 -2.31 13.88 -1.62
CA VAL A 81 -1.30 13.24 -2.50
C VAL A 81 -0.89 11.89 -1.93
N ALA A 82 -0.57 11.82 -0.62
CA ALA A 82 -0.25 10.55 0.03
C ALA A 82 -1.39 9.53 -0.07
N ARG A 83 -2.64 9.97 0.12
CA ARG A 83 -3.85 9.14 0.05
C ARG A 83 -4.04 8.55 -1.35
N GLU A 84 -3.89 9.38 -2.38
CA GLU A 84 -4.04 9.00 -3.78
C GLU A 84 -2.95 8.01 -4.19
N GLU A 85 -1.69 8.26 -3.82
CA GLU A 85 -0.57 7.38 -4.15
C GLU A 85 -0.68 6.03 -3.43
N ILE A 86 -1.00 6.03 -2.12
CA ILE A 86 -1.21 4.78 -1.37
C ILE A 86 -2.36 3.99 -2.00
N GLY A 87 -3.52 4.60 -2.20
CA GLY A 87 -4.67 3.94 -2.83
C GLY A 87 -4.36 3.41 -4.24
N GLY A 88 -3.63 4.20 -5.02
CA GLY A 88 -3.14 3.81 -6.34
C GLY A 88 -2.26 2.57 -6.31
N ASP A 89 -1.33 2.49 -5.36
CA ASP A 89 -0.46 1.34 -5.16
C ASP A 89 -1.24 0.08 -4.77
N PHE A 90 -2.22 0.19 -3.87
CA PHE A 90 -3.13 -0.94 -3.56
C PHE A 90 -3.87 -1.44 -4.79
N TRP A 91 -4.35 -0.53 -5.64
CA TRP A 91 -5.03 -0.90 -6.88
C TRP A 91 -4.10 -1.55 -7.91
N VAL A 92 -2.86 -1.06 -8.05
CA VAL A 92 -1.82 -1.70 -8.87
C VAL A 92 -1.54 -3.11 -8.37
N ILE A 93 -1.40 -3.31 -7.06
CA ILE A 93 -1.17 -4.61 -6.43
C ILE A 93 -2.32 -5.58 -6.77
N ALA A 94 -3.57 -5.20 -6.51
CA ALA A 94 -4.73 -6.05 -6.77
C ALA A 94 -4.77 -6.54 -8.23
N ARG A 95 -4.59 -5.61 -9.18
CA ARG A 95 -4.59 -5.95 -10.63
C ARG A 95 -3.37 -6.76 -11.05
N ALA A 96 -2.21 -6.54 -10.43
CA ALA A 96 -1.01 -7.33 -10.71
C ALA A 96 -1.18 -8.79 -10.32
N TYR A 97 -1.97 -9.08 -9.29
CA TYR A 97 -2.28 -10.43 -8.82
C TYR A 97 -3.59 -11.01 -9.36
N GLY A 98 -4.20 -10.37 -10.37
CA GLY A 98 -5.33 -10.92 -11.13
C GLY A 98 -6.72 -10.52 -10.62
N PHE A 99 -6.80 -9.59 -9.67
CA PHE A 99 -8.07 -9.07 -9.14
C PHE A 99 -8.48 -7.79 -9.87
N GLU A 100 -8.88 -7.92 -11.14
CA GLU A 100 -9.26 -6.78 -11.99
C GLU A 100 -10.56 -6.09 -11.54
N ASP A 101 -11.45 -6.84 -10.91
CA ASP A 101 -12.75 -6.38 -10.41
C ASP A 101 -12.69 -5.85 -8.95
N ALA A 102 -11.48 -5.72 -8.38
CA ALA A 102 -11.33 -5.17 -7.03
C ALA A 102 -11.78 -3.70 -6.98
N GLU A 103 -12.63 -3.37 -6.02
CA GLU A 103 -13.10 -2.00 -5.81
C GLU A 103 -11.99 -1.19 -5.12
N PRO A 104 -11.54 -0.06 -5.69
CA PRO A 104 -10.48 0.75 -5.10
C PRO A 104 -10.76 1.19 -3.66
N GLU A 105 -12.00 1.60 -3.38
CA GLU A 105 -12.42 2.04 -2.05
C GLU A 105 -12.40 0.90 -1.02
N GLU A 106 -12.77 -0.31 -1.45
CA GLU A 106 -12.81 -1.48 -0.57
C GLU A 106 -11.40 -1.99 -0.25
N LEU A 107 -10.44 -1.88 -1.18
CA LEU A 107 -9.04 -2.29 -0.94
C LEU A 107 -8.45 -1.60 0.30
N ILE A 108 -8.84 -0.35 0.53
CA ILE A 108 -8.36 0.51 1.62
C ILE A 108 -9.50 0.91 2.58
N ALA A 109 -10.54 0.08 2.70
CA ALA A 109 -11.74 0.40 3.47
C ALA A 109 -11.49 0.85 4.93
N PRO A 110 -10.56 0.25 5.71
CA PRO A 110 -10.38 0.63 7.11
C PRO A 110 -9.48 1.86 7.29
N ARG A 111 -9.18 2.62 6.23
CA ARG A 111 -8.35 3.82 6.33
C ARG A 111 -8.97 4.87 7.25
N GLU A 112 -8.13 5.50 8.06
CA GLU A 112 -8.51 6.60 8.96
C GLU A 112 -7.96 7.96 8.51
N TRP A 113 -7.13 7.96 7.47
CA TRP A 113 -6.56 9.13 6.80
C TRP A 113 -7.45 9.67 5.68
#